data_AF-A0A531MTU0-F1
#
_entry.id   AF-A0A531MTU0-F1
#
_cell.length_a   1.000
_cell.length_b   1.000
_cell.length_c   1.000
_cell.angle_alpha   90.00
_cell.angle_beta   90.00
_cell.angle_gamma   90.00
#
_symmetry.space_group_name_H-M   'P 1'
#
loop_
_entity.id
_entity.type
_entity.pdbx_description
1 polymer ?
#
loop_
_entity_poly.entity_id
_entity_poly.type
_entity_poly.pdbx_seq_one_letter_code
_entity_poly.pdbx_strand_id
1 'polypeptide(L)'
;VFEGHWFAGDLDGKGIHVDAEGNRYEGQFVRGVPSGEGRLLSTTGEIFVGSFVDGLKDGKGQTRLAGGTVYSSQWVMGKEVGGSRPDVLADARVGGLLKAQAGGGDADRVEIGVVVDQRMTQQADMRYQHLVRDEDIAIYPEDNLYNDAWNGTGQVNTTNVYEGADWEDTPAFAEVDLKTTDQSKVKLDSLEMKVAASDAYRKPMLSISEHFGCIGFRPDFSIVNNGWGGAKDMKMSIQFTTVDEEGNPTGQPSRMFTKDVGGFGDGVDVSIKSVLDEAGVDTASLETGRFPCPSVDSLNVCRGQLTNKIKFGEVGDYLGNFNQAMTLNAIGKFDYSWADDQGNVTQQSEPFRAQMTMAVFEVPESMAECGDGGGGSPEAMRYQNIEFPIGKHDYTFPMPVRGNKTISAYTARLKMWSAMSSIHRFSIAAHFADGSVRESKPVSFFYFRPKQSLFETKTEPATCYLPRSMAGCG
;
A
#
# COMPACT_ATOMS: atom_id res chain seq x y z
N VAL A 1 6.61 -35.03 21.94
CA VAL A 1 6.93 -36.46 21.65
C VAL A 1 8.03 -36.49 20.59
N PHE A 2 9.09 -37.28 20.80
CA PHE A 2 10.17 -37.45 19.82
C PHE A 2 10.33 -38.94 19.45
N GLU A 3 10.45 -39.22 18.16
CA GLU A 3 10.65 -40.56 17.61
C GLU A 3 11.68 -40.48 16.48
N GLY A 4 12.64 -41.42 16.41
CA GLY A 4 13.60 -41.45 15.31
C GLY A 4 14.98 -41.96 15.74
N HIS A 5 16.00 -41.59 14.97
CA HIS A 5 17.37 -42.04 15.20
C HIS A 5 18.05 -41.21 16.30
N TRP A 6 18.55 -41.89 17.33
CA TRP A 6 19.22 -41.25 18.48
C TRP A 6 20.73 -41.48 18.42
N PHE A 7 21.49 -40.42 18.60
CA PHE A 7 22.95 -40.48 18.72
C PHE A 7 23.40 -39.61 19.89
N ALA A 8 24.24 -40.17 20.76
CA ALA A 8 24.78 -39.48 21.95
C ALA A 8 23.73 -38.86 22.90
N GLY A 9 22.49 -39.40 22.91
CA GLY A 9 21.40 -38.92 23.77
C GLY A 9 20.49 -37.88 23.12
N ASP A 10 20.83 -37.41 21.92
CA ASP A 10 20.01 -36.47 21.15
C ASP A 10 19.43 -37.14 19.90
N LEU A 11 18.32 -36.60 19.40
CA LEU A 11 17.76 -37.00 18.11
C LEU A 11 18.67 -36.44 17.00
N ASP A 12 19.25 -37.33 16.20
CA ASP A 12 20.23 -36.97 15.17
C ASP A 12 20.04 -37.85 13.93
N GLY A 13 19.72 -37.20 12.80
CA GLY A 13 19.22 -37.83 11.59
C GLY A 13 17.70 -37.73 11.45
N LYS A 14 17.07 -38.69 10.77
CA LYS A 14 15.62 -38.64 10.50
C LYS A 14 14.80 -38.93 11.75
N GLY A 15 13.76 -38.13 11.97
CA GLY A 15 12.82 -38.34 13.05
C GLY A 15 11.52 -37.57 12.90
N ILE A 16 10.69 -37.68 13.93
CA ILE A 16 9.40 -37.03 14.08
C ILE A 16 9.40 -36.33 15.45
N HIS A 17 8.95 -35.09 15.47
CA HIS A 17 8.70 -34.33 16.68
C HIS A 17 7.25 -33.82 16.68
N VAL A 18 6.55 -34.03 17.79
CA VAL A 18 5.27 -33.38 18.08
C VAL A 18 5.48 -32.47 19.28
N ASP A 19 5.29 -31.15 19.09
CA ASP A 19 5.44 -30.15 20.16
C ASP A 19 4.25 -30.17 21.14
N ALA A 20 4.27 -29.27 22.12
CA ALA A 20 3.23 -29.20 23.16
C ALA A 20 1.89 -28.70 22.59
N GLU A 21 1.95 -27.89 21.55
CA GLU A 21 0.82 -27.30 20.83
C GLU A 21 0.17 -28.29 19.86
N GLY A 22 0.86 -29.39 19.53
CA GLY A 22 0.38 -30.46 18.66
C GLY A 22 0.87 -30.36 17.20
N ASN A 23 1.77 -29.42 16.89
CA ASN A 23 2.39 -29.36 15.56
C ASN A 23 3.32 -30.54 15.39
N ARG A 24 3.28 -31.18 14.22
CA ARG A 24 4.07 -32.36 13.89
C ARG A 24 5.10 -32.04 12.83
N TYR A 25 6.37 -32.06 13.20
CA TYR A 25 7.50 -32.03 12.28
C TYR A 25 7.98 -33.45 11.97
N GLU A 26 8.32 -33.70 10.71
CA GLU A 26 8.94 -34.94 10.22
C GLU A 26 10.06 -34.58 9.25
N GLY A 27 11.29 -34.93 9.58
CA GLY A 27 12.44 -34.50 8.80
C GLY A 27 13.76 -34.80 9.46
N GLN A 28 14.79 -34.08 9.04
CA GLN A 28 16.13 -34.21 9.60
C GLN A 28 16.28 -33.41 10.91
N PHE A 29 17.08 -33.96 11.82
CA PHE A 29 17.45 -33.35 13.09
C PHE A 29 18.97 -33.35 13.25
N VAL A 30 19.49 -32.32 13.92
CA VAL A 30 20.87 -32.25 14.40
C VAL A 30 20.82 -31.87 15.87
N ARG A 31 21.34 -32.73 16.76
CA ARG A 31 21.31 -32.53 18.21
C ARG A 31 19.92 -32.13 18.77
N GLY A 32 18.88 -32.83 18.33
CA GLY A 32 17.51 -32.62 18.80
C GLY A 32 16.75 -31.47 18.14
N VAL A 33 17.38 -30.70 17.25
CA VAL A 33 16.78 -29.53 16.60
C VAL A 33 16.46 -29.83 15.12
N PRO A 34 15.25 -29.51 14.61
CA PRO A 34 14.93 -29.62 13.19
C PRO A 34 15.93 -28.85 12.32
N SER A 35 16.58 -29.55 11.39
CA SER A 35 17.63 -28.96 10.55
C SER A 35 17.77 -29.75 9.25
N GLY A 36 17.79 -29.07 8.12
CA GLY A 36 17.76 -29.66 6.78
C GLY A 36 16.33 -29.79 6.22
N GLU A 37 16.10 -30.71 5.29
CA GLU A 37 14.77 -30.90 4.68
C GLU A 37 13.78 -31.53 5.67
N GLY A 38 12.57 -30.98 5.72
CA GLY A 38 11.52 -31.46 6.59
C GLY A 38 10.11 -31.06 6.16
N ARG A 39 9.14 -31.69 6.81
CA ARG A 39 7.71 -31.44 6.66
C ARG A 39 7.11 -31.08 8.01
N LEU A 40 6.57 -29.87 8.11
CA LEU A 40 5.86 -29.39 9.29
C LEU A 40 4.36 -29.36 9.02
N LEU A 41 3.58 -30.10 9.80
CA LEU A 41 2.13 -30.00 9.88
C LEU A 41 1.78 -29.20 11.13
N SER A 42 1.19 -28.03 10.95
CA SER A 42 0.65 -27.23 12.04
C SER A 42 -0.72 -27.75 12.49
N THR A 43 -1.12 -27.42 13.71
CA THR A 43 -2.47 -27.71 14.21
C THR A 43 -3.57 -26.94 13.51
N THR A 44 -3.24 -25.84 12.82
CA THR A 44 -4.18 -25.09 11.96
C THR A 44 -4.42 -25.78 10.61
N GLY A 45 -3.71 -26.87 10.30
CA GLY A 45 -3.86 -27.63 9.05
C GLY A 45 -2.93 -27.17 7.92
N GLU A 46 -2.12 -26.13 8.13
CA GLU A 46 -1.04 -25.77 7.21
C GLU A 46 0.06 -26.84 7.21
N ILE A 47 0.53 -27.21 6.02
CA ILE A 47 1.66 -28.10 5.80
C ILE A 47 2.75 -27.34 5.06
N PHE A 48 3.92 -27.23 5.65
CA PHE A 48 5.12 -26.75 4.97
C PHE A 48 6.05 -27.92 4.66
N VAL A 49 6.62 -27.95 3.45
CA VAL A 49 7.67 -28.89 3.04
C VAL A 49 8.84 -28.08 2.49
N GLY A 50 10.00 -28.15 3.12
CA GLY A 50 11.17 -27.41 2.68
C GLY A 50 12.30 -27.46 3.70
N SER A 51 13.25 -26.55 3.56
CA SER A 51 14.45 -26.52 4.39
C SER A 51 14.21 -25.83 5.75
N PHE A 52 14.93 -26.30 6.76
CA PHE A 52 14.92 -25.81 8.14
C PHE A 52 16.33 -25.54 8.62
N VAL A 53 16.52 -24.47 9.40
CA VAL A 53 17.77 -24.14 10.10
C VAL A 53 17.42 -23.74 11.53
N ASP A 54 18.10 -24.35 12.51
CA ASP A 54 17.90 -24.12 13.95
C ASP A 54 16.42 -24.18 14.40
N GLY A 55 15.65 -25.11 13.83
CA GLY A 55 14.24 -25.33 14.18
C GLY A 55 13.26 -24.45 13.42
N LEU A 56 13.74 -23.51 12.61
CA LEU A 56 12.92 -22.55 11.87
C LEU A 56 12.88 -22.87 10.39
N LYS A 57 11.76 -22.57 9.73
CA LYS A 57 11.65 -22.60 8.26
C LYS A 57 12.67 -21.61 7.69
N ASP A 58 13.57 -22.06 6.84
CA ASP A 58 14.61 -21.22 6.26
C ASP A 58 15.00 -21.73 4.87
N GLY A 59 14.90 -20.89 3.85
CA GLY A 59 15.10 -21.27 2.45
C GLY A 59 13.79 -21.44 1.67
N LYS A 60 13.87 -22.17 0.55
CA LYS A 60 12.72 -22.42 -0.33
C LYS A 60 11.89 -23.58 0.21
N GLY A 61 10.57 -23.44 0.15
CA GLY A 61 9.67 -24.53 0.50
C GLY A 61 8.30 -24.39 -0.15
N GLN A 62 7.53 -25.47 -0.12
CA GLN A 62 6.17 -25.53 -0.59
C GLN A 62 5.21 -25.52 0.60
N THR A 63 4.32 -24.52 0.65
CA THR A 63 3.31 -24.40 1.69
C THR A 63 1.97 -24.83 1.12
N ARG A 64 1.30 -25.77 1.79
CA ARG A 64 -0.10 -26.12 1.58
C ARG A 64 -0.91 -25.58 2.74
N LEU A 65 -1.82 -24.65 2.46
CA LEU A 65 -2.74 -24.12 3.44
C LEU A 65 -3.78 -25.20 3.84
N ALA A 66 -4.46 -24.98 4.97
CA ALA A 66 -5.53 -25.85 5.45
C ALA A 66 -6.63 -26.06 4.40
N GLY A 67 -6.93 -25.03 3.61
CA GLY A 67 -7.86 -25.06 2.48
C GLY A 67 -7.39 -25.82 1.23
N GLY A 68 -6.20 -26.43 1.25
CA GLY A 68 -5.69 -27.26 0.16
C GLY A 68 -4.83 -26.52 -0.87
N THR A 69 -4.87 -25.19 -0.90
CA THR A 69 -4.05 -24.34 -1.78
C THR A 69 -2.56 -24.58 -1.53
N VAL A 70 -1.80 -24.85 -2.59
CA VAL A 70 -0.36 -25.11 -2.53
C VAL A 70 0.41 -23.99 -3.25
N TYR A 71 1.41 -23.41 -2.61
CA TYR A 71 2.25 -22.38 -3.21
C TYR A 71 3.73 -22.53 -2.85
N SER A 72 4.59 -21.95 -3.69
CA SER A 72 6.02 -21.85 -3.38
C SER A 72 6.27 -20.63 -2.51
N SER A 73 6.99 -20.84 -1.41
CA SER A 73 7.28 -19.85 -0.37
C SER A 73 8.78 -19.80 -0.10
N GLN A 74 9.27 -18.62 0.26
CA GLN A 74 10.65 -18.32 0.63
C GLN A 74 10.65 -17.83 2.07
N TRP A 75 11.49 -18.44 2.90
CA TRP A 75 11.57 -18.18 4.33
C TRP A 75 12.98 -17.76 4.74
N VAL A 76 13.07 -16.89 5.72
CA VAL A 76 14.32 -16.52 6.41
C VAL A 76 14.01 -16.47 7.90
N MET A 77 14.71 -17.28 8.70
CA MET A 77 14.58 -17.34 10.16
C MET A 77 13.11 -17.46 10.64
N GLY A 78 12.33 -18.31 9.98
CA GLY A 78 10.93 -18.56 10.35
C GLY A 78 9.93 -17.50 9.90
N LYS A 79 10.38 -16.46 9.15
CA LYS A 79 9.50 -15.47 8.53
C LYS A 79 9.41 -15.67 7.02
N GLU A 80 8.19 -15.68 6.48
CA GLU A 80 7.97 -15.69 5.03
C GLU A 80 8.38 -14.33 4.46
N VAL A 81 9.31 -14.33 3.49
CA VAL A 81 9.88 -13.13 2.86
C VAL A 81 9.51 -13.00 1.39
N GLY A 82 8.80 -13.99 0.83
CA GLY A 82 8.30 -13.95 -0.54
C GLY A 82 7.69 -15.28 -0.97
N GLY A 83 6.83 -15.27 -1.99
CA GLY A 83 6.25 -16.49 -2.53
C GLY A 83 5.50 -16.25 -3.84
N SER A 84 5.60 -17.22 -4.76
CA SER A 84 4.79 -17.25 -5.98
C SER A 84 3.54 -18.08 -5.68
N ARG A 85 2.43 -17.40 -5.42
CA ARG A 85 1.12 -18.01 -5.21
C ARG A 85 0.51 -18.31 -6.57
N PRO A 86 0.19 -19.58 -6.91
CA PRO A 86 -0.51 -19.88 -8.13
C PRO A 86 -1.87 -19.17 -8.14
N ASP A 87 -2.20 -18.65 -9.31
CA ASP A 87 -3.43 -17.97 -9.65
C ASP A 87 -4.66 -18.73 -9.10
N VAL A 88 -5.41 -18.09 -8.19
CA VAL A 88 -6.46 -18.70 -7.34
C VAL A 88 -7.78 -18.92 -8.12
N LEU A 89 -7.74 -18.79 -9.45
CA LEU A 89 -8.89 -18.94 -10.34
C LEU A 89 -9.52 -20.35 -10.35
N ALA A 90 -8.85 -21.37 -9.82
CA ALA A 90 -9.41 -22.72 -9.73
C ALA A 90 -10.30 -22.95 -8.49
N ASP A 91 -9.96 -22.34 -7.34
CA ASP A 91 -10.67 -22.56 -6.07
C ASP A 91 -11.80 -21.54 -5.84
N ALA A 92 -11.87 -20.47 -6.64
CA ALA A 92 -12.94 -19.46 -6.61
C ALA A 92 -14.34 -20.00 -6.92
N ARG A 93 -14.49 -21.26 -7.35
CA ARG A 93 -15.79 -21.94 -7.50
C ARG A 93 -16.18 -22.84 -6.33
N VAL A 94 -15.29 -23.10 -5.37
CA VAL A 94 -15.53 -24.10 -4.30
C VAL A 94 -15.18 -23.57 -2.90
N GLY A 95 -14.49 -22.44 -2.74
CA GLY A 95 -14.06 -21.92 -1.43
C GLY A 95 -15.01 -20.96 -0.69
N GLY A 96 -16.15 -20.58 -1.29
CA GLY A 96 -17.14 -19.69 -0.68
C GLY A 96 -18.07 -20.36 0.35
N LEU A 97 -17.76 -21.57 0.81
CA LEU A 97 -18.73 -22.46 1.43
C LEU A 97 -18.98 -22.16 2.92
N LEU A 98 -20.05 -21.43 3.23
CA LEU A 98 -20.79 -21.68 4.47
C LEU A 98 -21.68 -22.92 4.26
N LYS A 99 -21.21 -24.11 4.64
CA LYS A 99 -22.11 -25.28 4.73
C LYS A 99 -23.05 -25.08 5.92
N ALA A 100 -24.33 -24.84 5.60
CA ALA A 100 -25.47 -24.76 6.52
C ALA A 100 -25.53 -23.54 7.46
N GLN A 101 -26.21 -22.48 7.04
CA GLN A 101 -27.15 -21.84 7.96
C GLN A 101 -28.34 -22.81 8.01
N ALA A 102 -28.40 -23.65 9.05
CA ALA A 102 -29.42 -24.67 9.22
C ALA A 102 -30.81 -24.02 9.41
N GLY A 103 -31.47 -23.68 8.30
CA GLY A 103 -32.81 -23.11 8.27
C GLY A 103 -33.83 -24.01 7.57
N GLY A 104 -33.39 -24.92 6.69
CA GLY A 104 -34.28 -25.66 5.81
C GLY A 104 -34.78 -24.81 4.64
N GLY A 105 -35.29 -25.45 3.59
CA GLY A 105 -35.95 -24.80 2.45
C GLY A 105 -35.03 -24.52 1.25
N ASP A 106 -35.44 -23.56 0.41
CA ASP A 106 -34.73 -23.15 -0.80
C ASP A 106 -33.33 -22.57 -0.49
N ALA A 107 -33.16 -21.90 0.67
CA ALA A 107 -31.88 -21.33 1.11
C ALA A 107 -30.74 -22.35 1.26
N ASP A 108 -31.01 -23.57 1.72
CA ASP A 108 -29.98 -24.60 1.95
C ASP A 108 -29.31 -25.06 0.65
N ARG A 109 -29.99 -24.86 -0.47
CA ARG A 109 -29.56 -25.27 -1.80
C ARG A 109 -28.93 -24.13 -2.57
N VAL A 110 -28.84 -22.93 -2.01
CA VAL A 110 -28.31 -21.74 -2.68
C VAL A 110 -27.00 -21.29 -2.05
N GLU A 111 -26.01 -21.08 -2.91
CA GLU A 111 -24.74 -20.46 -2.58
C GLU A 111 -24.74 -19.01 -3.06
N ILE A 112 -24.17 -18.12 -2.24
CA ILE A 112 -24.00 -16.70 -2.56
C ILE A 112 -22.50 -16.40 -2.57
N GLY A 113 -21.97 -16.04 -3.74
CA GLY A 113 -20.61 -15.56 -3.92
C GLY A 113 -20.60 -14.05 -4.15
N VAL A 114 -19.57 -13.38 -3.64
CA VAL A 114 -19.28 -11.97 -3.94
C VAL A 114 -17.85 -11.90 -4.47
N VAL A 115 -17.69 -11.44 -5.70
CA VAL A 115 -16.40 -11.41 -6.40
C VAL A 115 -16.21 -10.09 -7.13
N VAL A 116 -14.97 -9.67 -7.37
CA VAL A 116 -14.69 -8.51 -8.23
C VAL A 116 -14.98 -8.86 -9.70
N ASP A 117 -15.61 -7.95 -10.44
CA ASP A 117 -15.84 -8.11 -11.89
C ASP A 117 -14.51 -7.90 -12.64
N GLN A 118 -13.84 -9.01 -12.95
CA GLN A 118 -12.52 -9.03 -13.61
C GLN A 118 -12.51 -8.30 -14.96
N ARG A 119 -13.64 -8.26 -15.67
CA ARG A 119 -13.72 -7.61 -16.98
C ARG A 119 -13.64 -6.09 -16.85
N MET A 120 -14.31 -5.55 -15.82
CA MET A 120 -14.31 -4.13 -15.54
C MET A 120 -13.03 -3.68 -14.86
N THR A 121 -12.56 -4.45 -13.86
CA THR A 121 -11.35 -4.08 -13.11
C THR A 121 -10.13 -3.94 -14.03
N GLN A 122 -10.02 -4.76 -15.08
CA GLN A 122 -8.91 -4.67 -16.04
C GLN A 122 -8.95 -3.41 -16.92
N GLN A 123 -10.14 -2.82 -17.11
CA GLN A 123 -10.37 -1.61 -17.90
C GLN A 123 -10.42 -0.34 -17.04
N ALA A 124 -10.48 -0.48 -15.72
CA ALA A 124 -10.50 0.63 -14.79
C ALA A 124 -9.07 1.09 -14.46
N ASP A 125 -8.92 2.39 -14.22
CA ASP A 125 -7.66 2.96 -13.71
C ASP A 125 -7.32 2.38 -12.33
N MET A 126 -8.34 2.26 -11.48
CA MET A 126 -8.22 1.63 -10.17
C MET A 126 -8.69 0.18 -10.21
N ARG A 127 -7.74 -0.75 -10.03
CA ARG A 127 -8.02 -2.18 -10.02
C ARG A 127 -8.22 -2.70 -8.61
N TYR A 128 -9.28 -3.49 -8.44
CA TYR A 128 -9.56 -4.23 -7.22
C TYR A 128 -9.38 -5.73 -7.45
N GLN A 129 -9.08 -6.43 -6.36
CA GLN A 129 -9.08 -7.88 -6.27
C GLN A 129 -9.90 -8.32 -5.06
N HIS A 130 -10.13 -9.63 -4.95
CA HIS A 130 -10.81 -10.21 -3.81
C HIS A 130 -10.09 -11.45 -3.27
N LEU A 131 -10.17 -11.64 -1.96
CA LEU A 131 -9.65 -12.80 -1.25
C LEU A 131 -10.78 -13.44 -0.46
N VAL A 132 -11.13 -14.68 -0.80
CA VAL A 132 -12.12 -15.47 -0.05
C VAL A 132 -11.39 -16.27 1.02
N ARG A 133 -11.75 -16.06 2.28
CA ARG A 133 -11.30 -16.85 3.44
C ARG A 133 -12.44 -17.71 3.95
N ASP A 134 -12.17 -18.55 4.94
CA ASP A 134 -13.21 -19.41 5.53
C ASP A 134 -14.35 -18.58 6.15
N GLU A 135 -14.00 -17.48 6.82
CA GLU A 135 -14.94 -16.64 7.56
C GLU A 135 -15.45 -15.43 6.78
N ASP A 136 -14.66 -14.88 5.86
CA ASP A 136 -14.97 -13.61 5.20
C ASP A 136 -14.50 -13.54 3.74
N ILE A 137 -14.88 -12.47 3.05
CA ILE A 137 -14.37 -12.08 1.74
C ILE A 137 -13.76 -10.69 1.90
N ALA A 138 -12.50 -10.50 1.55
CA ALA A 138 -11.87 -9.19 1.50
C ALA A 138 -11.84 -8.67 0.06
N ILE A 139 -12.25 -7.43 -0.19
CA ILE A 139 -12.11 -6.72 -1.47
C ILE A 139 -11.21 -5.51 -1.23
N TYR A 140 -10.13 -5.39 -2.01
CA TYR A 140 -9.08 -4.38 -1.81
C TYR A 140 -8.31 -4.10 -3.12
N PRO A 141 -7.55 -3.00 -3.21
CA PRO A 141 -6.68 -2.71 -4.34
C PRO A 141 -5.81 -3.87 -4.81
N GLU A 142 -5.70 -4.03 -6.13
CA GLU A 142 -4.79 -5.01 -6.72
C GLU A 142 -3.33 -4.57 -6.61
N ASP A 143 -3.06 -3.29 -6.88
CA ASP A 143 -1.70 -2.75 -6.94
C ASP A 143 -1.04 -2.72 -5.55
N ASN A 144 0.21 -3.20 -5.50
CA ASN A 144 1.01 -3.20 -4.28
C ASN A 144 1.32 -1.78 -3.81
N LEU A 145 1.46 -0.80 -4.72
CA LEU A 145 1.73 0.59 -4.36
C LEU A 145 0.59 1.18 -3.50
N TYR A 146 -0.67 0.94 -3.88
CA TYR A 146 -1.82 1.39 -3.11
C TYR A 146 -1.96 0.62 -1.79
N ASN A 147 -1.67 -0.68 -1.80
CA ASN A 147 -1.67 -1.51 -0.58
C ASN A 147 -0.57 -1.09 0.40
N ASP A 148 0.60 -0.71 -0.08
CA ASP A 148 1.72 -0.25 0.72
C ASP A 148 1.47 1.14 1.31
N ALA A 149 0.89 2.05 0.51
CA ALA A 149 0.42 3.35 0.99
C ALA A 149 -0.66 3.19 2.08
N TRP A 150 -1.62 2.28 1.83
CA TRP A 150 -2.65 1.90 2.80
C TRP A 150 -2.04 1.36 4.10
N ASN A 151 -1.16 0.37 4.02
CA ASN A 151 -0.57 -0.27 5.21
C ASN A 151 0.49 0.61 5.90
N GLY A 152 0.92 1.71 5.28
CA GLY A 152 2.04 2.51 5.78
C GLY A 152 3.35 1.75 5.77
N THR A 153 3.48 0.77 4.87
CA THR A 153 4.70 0.01 4.60
C THR A 153 5.43 0.54 3.38
N GLY A 154 4.74 1.36 2.58
CA GLY A 154 5.29 2.01 1.41
C GLY A 154 6.31 3.08 1.74
N GLN A 155 7.07 3.42 0.71
CA GLN A 155 8.06 4.47 0.81
C GLN A 155 7.45 5.82 0.42
N VAL A 156 7.51 6.78 1.33
CA VAL A 156 7.10 8.17 1.07
C VAL A 156 8.17 8.83 0.19
N ASN A 157 7.81 9.21 -1.02
CA ASN A 157 8.72 9.84 -1.97
C ASN A 157 7.97 10.80 -2.91
N THR A 158 8.64 11.27 -3.95
CA THR A 158 8.09 12.17 -4.98
C THR A 158 7.28 11.48 -6.06
N THR A 159 7.36 10.14 -6.17
CA THR A 159 6.49 9.37 -7.06
C THR A 159 5.10 9.39 -6.44
N ASN A 160 4.33 10.41 -6.81
CA ASN A 160 3.01 10.62 -6.23
C ASN A 160 2.06 9.52 -6.71
N VAL A 161 1.95 8.43 -5.95
CA VAL A 161 0.98 7.34 -6.18
C VAL A 161 -0.47 7.86 -6.19
N TYR A 162 -0.71 9.10 -5.76
CA TYR A 162 -2.02 9.74 -5.77
C TYR A 162 -2.27 10.60 -7.02
N GLU A 163 -1.32 10.68 -7.97
CA GLU A 163 -1.47 11.37 -9.25
C GLU A 163 -1.80 10.39 -10.39
N GLY A 164 -2.51 10.88 -11.42
CA GLY A 164 -2.74 10.15 -12.68
C GLY A 164 -4.09 9.45 -12.82
N ALA A 165 -4.81 9.17 -11.72
CA ALA A 165 -6.16 8.62 -11.77
C ALA A 165 -7.23 9.71 -11.57
N ASP A 166 -8.35 9.63 -12.29
CA ASP A 166 -9.54 10.42 -11.98
C ASP A 166 -10.26 9.81 -10.77
N TRP A 167 -9.85 10.24 -9.57
CA TRP A 167 -10.39 9.73 -8.31
C TRP A 167 -11.91 9.96 -8.14
N GLU A 168 -12.52 10.85 -8.93
CA GLU A 168 -13.98 11.04 -8.93
C GLU A 168 -14.72 9.92 -9.68
N ASP A 169 -14.06 9.18 -10.58
CA ASP A 169 -14.65 8.07 -11.35
C ASP A 169 -13.83 6.77 -11.24
N THR A 170 -13.39 6.43 -10.02
CA THR A 170 -12.73 5.14 -9.69
C THR A 170 -13.60 4.23 -8.80
N PRO A 171 -14.76 3.75 -9.29
CA PRO A 171 -15.60 2.80 -8.56
C PRO A 171 -14.96 1.40 -8.49
N ALA A 172 -15.37 0.60 -7.51
CA ALA A 172 -15.12 -0.83 -7.52
C ALA A 172 -16.30 -1.58 -8.17
N PHE A 173 -16.02 -2.53 -9.05
CA PHE A 173 -17.04 -3.35 -9.69
C PHE A 173 -17.06 -4.75 -9.09
N ALA A 174 -18.24 -5.21 -8.66
CA ALA A 174 -18.40 -6.54 -8.09
C ALA A 174 -19.61 -7.28 -8.69
N GLU A 175 -19.53 -8.59 -8.70
CA GLU A 175 -20.63 -9.50 -9.04
C GLU A 175 -21.07 -10.27 -7.79
N VAL A 176 -22.37 -10.31 -7.58
CA VAL A 176 -23.03 -11.13 -6.55
C VAL A 176 -23.72 -12.28 -7.27
N ASP A 177 -23.16 -13.47 -7.11
CA ASP A 177 -23.60 -14.70 -7.76
C ASP A 177 -24.44 -15.53 -6.80
N LEU A 178 -25.68 -15.82 -7.18
CA LEU A 178 -26.54 -16.82 -6.53
C LEU A 178 -26.59 -18.05 -7.42
N LYS A 179 -26.21 -19.22 -6.90
CA LYS A 179 -26.27 -20.49 -7.66
C LYS A 179 -26.85 -21.60 -6.80
N THR A 180 -27.73 -22.41 -7.38
CA THR A 180 -28.22 -23.62 -6.72
C THR A 180 -27.21 -24.74 -6.83
N THR A 181 -26.91 -25.42 -5.73
CA THR A 181 -25.92 -26.51 -5.66
C THR A 181 -26.36 -27.79 -6.40
N ASP A 182 -27.67 -27.99 -6.54
CA ASP A 182 -28.30 -29.14 -7.17
C ASP A 182 -28.94 -28.81 -8.54
N GLN A 183 -28.70 -27.60 -9.07
CA GLN A 183 -29.30 -27.08 -10.30
C GLN A 183 -30.83 -26.94 -10.27
N SER A 184 -31.47 -27.10 -9.10
CA SER A 184 -32.91 -26.91 -8.96
C SER A 184 -33.31 -25.44 -9.19
N LYS A 185 -34.62 -25.22 -9.32
CA LYS A 185 -35.16 -23.86 -9.43
C LYS A 185 -35.74 -23.46 -8.08
N VAL A 186 -35.30 -22.32 -7.56
CA VAL A 186 -35.79 -21.69 -6.34
C VAL A 186 -36.47 -20.37 -6.68
N LYS A 187 -37.43 -19.93 -5.86
CA LYS A 187 -38.12 -18.65 -6.09
C LYS A 187 -37.58 -17.60 -5.12
N LEU A 188 -36.78 -16.66 -5.63
CA LEU A 188 -36.24 -15.52 -4.89
C LEU A 188 -37.35 -14.47 -4.66
N ASP A 189 -37.58 -14.06 -3.43
CA ASP A 189 -38.53 -12.98 -3.10
C ASP A 189 -37.84 -11.61 -3.20
N SER A 190 -36.75 -11.45 -2.46
CA SER A 190 -35.95 -10.22 -2.40
C SER A 190 -34.46 -10.53 -2.25
N LEU A 191 -33.64 -9.54 -2.60
CA LEU A 191 -32.20 -9.55 -2.37
C LEU A 191 -31.84 -8.21 -1.73
N GLU A 192 -30.99 -8.25 -0.72
CA GLU A 192 -30.57 -7.05 0.00
C GLU A 192 -29.11 -7.14 0.41
N MET A 193 -28.45 -5.99 0.50
CA MET A 193 -27.13 -5.85 1.09
C MET A 193 -27.29 -5.29 2.50
N LYS A 194 -26.86 -6.06 3.50
CA LYS A 194 -26.82 -5.64 4.90
C LYS A 194 -25.44 -5.07 5.19
N VAL A 195 -25.35 -3.77 5.44
CA VAL A 195 -24.10 -3.10 5.78
C VAL A 195 -24.04 -2.94 7.29
N ALA A 196 -23.13 -3.67 7.93
CA ALA A 196 -22.88 -3.60 9.36
C ALA A 196 -22.18 -2.29 9.73
N ALA A 197 -21.15 -1.91 8.97
CA ALA A 197 -20.38 -0.69 9.22
C ALA A 197 -19.83 -0.10 7.93
N SER A 198 -19.67 1.22 7.93
CA SER A 198 -19.18 2.01 6.80
C SER A 198 -18.33 3.15 7.35
N ASP A 199 -17.06 2.84 7.62
CA ASP A 199 -16.18 3.67 8.43
C ASP A 199 -15.17 4.43 7.56
N ALA A 200 -14.91 5.69 7.92
CA ALA A 200 -13.84 6.46 7.29
C ALA A 200 -12.48 5.85 7.63
N TYR A 201 -11.58 5.81 6.66
CA TYR A 201 -10.19 5.42 6.88
C TYR A 201 -9.31 6.67 7.06
N ARG A 202 -8.98 7.01 8.31
CA ARG A 202 -8.34 8.28 8.71
C ARG A 202 -6.81 8.29 8.69
N LYS A 203 -6.16 7.22 8.23
CA LYS A 203 -4.70 7.19 8.15
C LYS A 203 -4.20 8.31 7.22
N PRO A 204 -3.20 9.11 7.63
CA PRO A 204 -2.48 9.99 6.72
C PRO A 204 -1.84 9.22 5.56
N MET A 205 -1.83 9.84 4.39
CA MET A 205 -1.28 9.27 3.16
C MET A 205 -0.28 10.26 2.59
N LEU A 206 0.97 10.09 2.96
CA LEU A 206 2.01 11.10 2.77
C LEU A 206 2.67 10.96 1.39
N SER A 207 2.97 12.08 0.76
CA SER A 207 3.90 12.19 -0.36
C SER A 207 4.87 13.35 -0.13
N ILE A 208 5.98 13.36 -0.86
CA ILE A 208 6.95 14.45 -0.82
C ILE A 208 6.82 15.28 -2.09
N SER A 209 6.80 16.59 -1.94
CA SER A 209 6.97 17.54 -3.04
C SER A 209 8.30 18.26 -2.84
N GLU A 210 9.27 17.94 -3.68
CA GLU A 210 10.60 18.53 -3.64
C GLU A 210 10.57 19.97 -4.16
N HIS A 211 11.26 20.88 -3.48
CA HIS A 211 11.32 22.27 -3.93
C HIS A 211 12.49 22.47 -4.88
N PHE A 212 12.20 22.48 -6.17
CA PHE A 212 13.14 22.94 -7.19
C PHE A 212 12.95 24.45 -7.45
N GLY A 213 14.01 25.17 -7.78
CA GLY A 213 13.93 26.60 -8.09
C GLY A 213 14.99 27.01 -9.11
N CYS A 214 14.76 28.12 -9.82
CA CYS A 214 15.70 28.59 -10.85
C CYS A 214 17.00 29.19 -10.27
N ILE A 215 17.08 29.41 -8.95
CA ILE A 215 18.23 30.00 -8.27
C ILE A 215 18.37 29.44 -6.85
N GLY A 216 19.60 29.06 -6.48
CA GLY A 216 20.05 29.06 -5.08
C GLY A 216 19.88 27.76 -4.30
N PHE A 217 20.24 27.87 -3.03
CA PHE A 217 20.14 26.83 -2.00
C PHE A 217 18.71 26.74 -1.48
N ARG A 218 18.08 25.58 -1.69
CA ARG A 218 16.69 25.29 -1.32
C ARG A 218 16.65 23.95 -0.60
N PRO A 219 16.95 23.94 0.72
CA PRO A 219 16.93 22.73 1.53
C PRO A 219 15.51 22.40 2.02
N ASP A 220 14.49 22.85 1.32
CA ASP A 220 13.10 22.71 1.73
C ASP A 220 12.41 21.68 0.84
N PHE A 221 11.47 20.96 1.42
CA PHE A 221 10.51 20.14 0.68
C PHE A 221 9.19 20.18 1.43
N SER A 222 8.08 19.90 0.75
CA SER A 222 6.78 19.75 1.41
C SER A 222 6.48 18.28 1.66
N ILE A 223 5.91 17.99 2.82
CA ILE A 223 5.17 16.75 3.04
C ILE A 223 3.71 17.06 2.75
N VAL A 224 3.12 16.38 1.78
CA VAL A 224 1.73 16.54 1.38
C VAL A 224 0.93 15.37 1.95
N ASN A 225 -0.21 15.65 2.59
CA ASN A 225 -1.11 14.63 3.10
C ASN A 225 -2.35 14.48 2.21
N ASN A 226 -2.36 13.41 1.45
CA ASN A 226 -3.46 12.95 0.60
C ASN A 226 -4.43 12.03 1.36
N GLY A 227 -4.27 11.92 2.68
CA GLY A 227 -5.12 11.14 3.56
C GLY A 227 -6.24 11.97 4.20
N TRP A 228 -7.17 11.28 4.84
CA TRP A 228 -8.39 11.88 5.41
C TRP A 228 -8.30 12.19 6.91
N GLY A 229 -7.18 11.87 7.55
CA GLY A 229 -6.85 12.32 8.91
C GLY A 229 -5.51 13.03 8.95
N GLY A 230 -5.29 13.82 10.01
CA GLY A 230 -4.07 14.60 10.20
C GLY A 230 -2.96 13.80 10.89
N ALA A 231 -1.71 14.09 10.53
CA ALA A 231 -0.55 13.63 11.26
C ALA A 231 -0.31 14.51 12.49
N LYS A 232 0.05 13.89 13.61
CA LYS A 232 0.32 14.55 14.89
C LYS A 232 1.71 14.19 15.38
N ASP A 233 2.37 15.15 16.00
CA ASP A 233 3.65 14.99 16.69
C ASP A 233 4.73 14.36 15.80
N MET A 234 4.74 14.70 14.51
CA MET A 234 5.66 14.08 13.55
C MET A 234 7.10 14.45 13.88
N LYS A 235 7.96 13.44 13.90
CA LYS A 235 9.41 13.52 13.95
C LYS A 235 9.99 12.92 12.70
N MET A 236 10.98 13.61 12.14
CA MET A 236 11.73 13.16 10.98
C MET A 236 13.12 12.73 11.42
N SER A 237 13.45 11.46 11.23
CA SER A 237 14.82 10.97 11.30
C SER A 237 15.39 10.93 9.89
N ILE A 238 16.52 11.60 9.66
CA ILE A 238 17.09 11.82 8.33
C ILE A 238 18.58 11.47 8.30
N GLN A 239 19.01 10.81 7.23
CA GLN A 239 20.39 10.50 6.90
C GLN A 239 20.65 10.86 5.44
N PHE A 240 21.89 11.23 5.12
CA PHE A 240 22.32 11.56 3.77
C PHE A 240 23.05 10.37 3.15
N THR A 241 22.85 10.16 1.85
CA THR A 241 23.41 9.01 1.14
C THR A 241 23.64 9.35 -0.33
N THR A 242 24.53 8.62 -0.99
CA THR A 242 24.62 8.61 -2.45
C THR A 242 23.59 7.63 -3.01
N VAL A 243 23.20 7.76 -4.27
CA VAL A 243 22.24 6.86 -4.92
C VAL A 243 22.76 6.37 -6.27
N ASP A 244 22.27 5.20 -6.72
CA ASP A 244 22.46 4.70 -8.09
C ASP A 244 21.52 5.40 -9.08
N GLU A 245 21.55 4.98 -10.36
CA GLU A 245 20.71 5.54 -11.42
C GLU A 245 19.22 5.30 -11.18
N GLU A 246 18.88 4.23 -10.45
CA GLU A 246 17.52 3.89 -10.01
C GLU A 246 17.11 4.60 -8.70
N GLY A 247 17.98 5.45 -8.14
CA GLY A 247 17.71 6.21 -6.92
C GLY A 247 17.82 5.40 -5.63
N ASN A 248 18.44 4.23 -5.65
CA ASN A 248 18.68 3.39 -4.47
C ASN A 248 19.93 3.83 -3.71
N PRO A 249 19.88 3.85 -2.35
CA PRO A 249 21.02 4.22 -1.53
C PRO A 249 22.25 3.34 -1.80
N THR A 250 23.39 3.98 -1.98
CA THR A 250 24.69 3.35 -2.16
C THR A 250 25.65 3.78 -1.05
N GLY A 251 26.53 2.86 -0.63
CA GLY A 251 27.52 3.14 0.40
C GLY A 251 26.93 3.26 1.81
N GLN A 252 27.75 3.79 2.73
CA GLN A 252 27.36 3.99 4.12
C GLN A 252 26.70 5.37 4.29
N PRO A 253 25.43 5.45 4.74
CA PRO A 253 24.77 6.73 5.00
C PRO A 253 25.47 7.53 6.09
N SER A 254 25.21 8.84 6.13
CA SER A 254 25.69 9.72 7.20
C SER A 254 25.16 9.26 8.57
N ARG A 255 25.66 9.88 9.65
CA ARG A 255 24.96 9.78 10.93
C ARG A 255 23.51 10.26 10.81
N MET A 256 22.67 9.80 11.72
CA MET A 256 21.26 10.18 11.78
C MET A 256 21.09 11.53 12.46
N PHE A 257 20.26 12.37 11.85
CA PHE A 257 19.78 13.64 12.40
C PHE A 257 18.30 13.51 12.70
N THR A 258 17.78 14.34 13.61
CA THR A 258 16.36 14.35 13.95
C THR A 258 15.82 15.77 13.91
N LYS A 259 14.61 15.93 13.37
CA LYS A 259 13.90 17.21 13.34
C LYS A 259 12.45 16.98 13.75
N ASP A 260 11.97 17.80 14.70
CA ASP A 260 10.55 17.86 15.00
C ASP A 260 9.83 18.63 13.86
N VAL A 261 8.85 17.98 13.24
CA VAL A 261 8.01 18.52 12.16
C VAL A 261 6.68 19.05 12.73
N GLY A 262 6.15 18.38 13.77
CA GLY A 262 4.89 18.76 14.41
C GLY A 262 3.66 18.13 13.76
N GLY A 263 2.48 18.74 13.95
CA GLY A 263 1.21 18.22 13.43
C GLY A 263 0.69 19.02 12.24
N PHE A 264 0.07 18.34 11.28
CA PHE A 264 -0.52 18.96 10.10
C PHE A 264 -1.71 18.16 9.53
N GLY A 265 -2.63 18.88 8.88
CA GLY A 265 -3.81 18.33 8.22
C GLY A 265 -3.57 18.03 6.74
N ASP A 266 -3.28 19.06 5.94
CA ASP A 266 -3.16 18.93 4.47
C ASP A 266 -1.72 18.79 3.98
N GLY A 267 -0.76 19.36 4.72
CA GLY A 267 0.66 19.27 4.43
C GLY A 267 1.47 20.26 5.28
N VAL A 268 2.79 20.20 5.14
CA VAL A 268 3.73 21.07 5.85
C VAL A 268 5.01 21.26 5.02
N ASP A 269 5.55 22.47 5.00
CA ASP A 269 6.89 22.72 4.48
C ASP A 269 7.94 22.38 5.54
N VAL A 270 8.91 21.57 5.17
CA VAL A 270 10.00 21.11 6.03
C VAL A 270 11.32 21.67 5.52
N SER A 271 11.86 22.62 6.29
CA SER A 271 13.21 23.13 6.05
C SER A 271 14.26 22.28 6.73
N ILE A 272 15.23 21.73 6.00
CA ILE A 272 16.36 21.00 6.59
C ILE A 272 17.57 21.89 6.87
N LYS A 273 17.46 23.23 6.73
CA LYS A 273 18.59 24.16 6.97
C LYS A 273 19.27 23.92 8.32
N SER A 274 18.50 23.82 9.39
CA SER A 274 19.04 23.57 10.73
C SER A 274 19.78 22.23 10.85
N VAL A 275 19.35 21.22 10.09
CA VAL A 275 20.03 19.91 10.02
C VAL A 275 21.35 20.04 9.26
N LEU A 276 21.37 20.84 8.19
CA LEU A 276 22.59 21.10 7.42
C LEU A 276 23.60 21.94 8.21
N ASP A 277 23.14 22.93 8.97
CA ASP A 277 23.98 23.70 9.90
C ASP A 277 24.61 22.77 10.96
N GLU A 278 23.83 21.85 11.52
CA GLU A 278 24.32 20.83 12.47
C GLU A 278 25.34 19.88 11.81
N ALA A 279 25.16 19.56 10.54
CA ALA A 279 26.11 18.77 9.74
C ALA A 279 27.36 19.57 9.33
N GLY A 280 27.44 20.86 9.68
CA GLY A 280 28.60 21.72 9.44
C GLY A 280 28.64 22.35 8.04
N VAL A 281 27.50 22.41 7.34
CA VAL A 281 27.34 23.14 6.08
C VAL A 281 27.30 24.65 6.34
N ASP A 282 28.00 25.43 5.53
CA ASP A 282 27.88 26.89 5.53
C ASP A 282 26.63 27.32 4.74
N THR A 283 25.46 27.17 5.37
CA THR A 283 24.18 27.49 4.75
C THR A 283 24.01 29.00 4.48
N ALA A 284 24.64 29.87 5.28
CA ALA A 284 24.57 31.32 5.10
C ALA A 284 25.21 31.78 3.78
N SER A 285 26.36 31.20 3.42
CA SER A 285 27.00 31.45 2.12
C SER A 285 26.19 30.87 0.96
N LEU A 286 25.51 29.74 1.17
CA LEU A 286 24.66 29.10 0.18
C LEU A 286 23.37 29.90 -0.11
N GLU A 287 22.74 30.48 0.91
CA GLU A 287 21.53 31.31 0.77
C GLU A 287 21.77 32.59 -0.05
N THR A 288 22.92 33.23 0.17
CA THR A 288 23.27 34.48 -0.51
C THR A 288 24.04 34.26 -1.81
N GLY A 289 24.52 33.03 -2.03
CA GLY A 289 25.32 32.64 -3.17
C GLY A 289 24.60 32.80 -4.50
N ARG A 290 25.38 33.17 -5.52
CA ARG A 290 25.02 33.05 -6.93
C ARG A 290 26.11 32.24 -7.61
N PHE A 291 25.71 31.29 -8.45
CA PHE A 291 26.60 30.29 -9.03
C PHE A 291 26.54 30.32 -10.56
N PRO A 292 27.02 31.41 -11.19
CA PRO A 292 27.04 31.50 -12.64
C PRO A 292 28.00 30.46 -13.21
N CYS A 293 27.59 29.78 -14.28
CA CYS A 293 28.43 28.84 -15.00
C CYS A 293 28.43 29.16 -16.51
N PRO A 294 29.60 29.20 -17.18
CA PRO A 294 29.67 29.67 -18.57
C PRO A 294 28.86 28.84 -19.58
N SER A 295 28.71 27.54 -19.34
CA SER A 295 27.99 26.60 -20.21
C SER A 295 27.66 25.30 -19.46
N VAL A 296 26.74 24.51 -20.01
CA VAL A 296 26.44 23.15 -19.51
C VAL A 296 27.71 22.27 -19.48
N ASP A 297 28.57 22.39 -20.49
CA ASP A 297 29.84 21.63 -20.56
C ASP A 297 30.82 21.98 -19.42
N SER A 298 30.68 23.17 -18.83
CA SER A 298 31.54 23.66 -17.75
C SER A 298 31.04 23.27 -16.35
N LEU A 299 29.89 22.60 -16.23
CA LEU A 299 29.24 22.34 -14.94
C LEU A 299 30.14 21.60 -13.95
N ASN A 300 30.92 20.61 -14.40
CA ASN A 300 31.81 19.87 -13.50
C ASN A 300 32.91 20.77 -12.89
N VAL A 301 33.41 21.73 -13.65
CA VAL A 301 34.39 22.71 -13.16
C VAL A 301 33.72 23.69 -12.18
N CYS A 302 32.54 24.21 -12.53
CA CYS A 302 31.77 25.11 -11.67
C CYS A 302 31.40 24.46 -10.33
N ARG A 303 31.02 23.18 -10.34
CA ARG A 303 30.77 22.35 -9.15
C ARG A 303 32.02 22.24 -8.27
N GLY A 304 33.16 21.87 -8.86
CA GLY A 304 34.43 21.79 -8.15
C GLY A 304 34.86 23.12 -7.52
N GLN A 305 34.61 24.24 -8.20
CA GLN A 305 34.87 25.58 -7.64
C GLN A 305 33.95 25.87 -6.43
N LEU A 306 32.68 25.47 -6.51
CA LEU A 306 31.74 25.64 -5.42
C LEU A 306 32.10 24.81 -4.19
N THR A 307 32.44 23.53 -4.37
CA THR A 307 32.87 22.64 -3.28
C THR A 307 34.16 23.11 -2.60
N ASN A 308 35.01 23.85 -3.32
CA ASN A 308 36.21 24.47 -2.74
C ASN A 308 35.92 25.79 -2.01
N LYS A 309 34.86 26.51 -2.41
CA LYS A 309 34.50 27.82 -1.85
C LYS A 309 33.61 27.70 -0.62
N ILE A 310 32.72 26.70 -0.59
CA ILE A 310 31.74 26.50 0.47
C ILE A 310 32.08 25.25 1.26
N LYS A 311 32.02 25.34 2.58
CA LYS A 311 32.16 24.20 3.47
C LYS A 311 30.86 23.40 3.48
N PHE A 312 30.90 22.16 3.04
CA PHE A 312 29.75 21.23 3.07
C PHE A 312 29.76 20.26 4.25
N GLY A 313 30.74 20.37 5.16
CA GLY A 313 30.78 19.57 6.39
C GLY A 313 30.66 18.07 6.14
N GLU A 314 29.88 17.39 6.99
CA GLU A 314 29.65 15.94 6.93
C GLU A 314 28.85 15.50 5.69
N VAL A 315 28.15 16.43 5.00
CA VAL A 315 27.33 16.07 3.83
C VAL A 315 28.08 16.15 2.51
N GLY A 316 29.32 16.66 2.51
CA GLY A 316 30.12 16.87 1.29
C GLY A 316 30.32 15.60 0.46
N ASP A 317 30.50 14.46 1.12
CA ASP A 317 30.72 13.16 0.48
C ASP A 317 29.43 12.57 -0.15
N TYR A 318 28.26 13.14 0.17
CA TYR A 318 26.95 12.68 -0.30
C TYR A 318 26.35 13.60 -1.38
N LEU A 319 27.09 14.62 -1.80
CA LEU A 319 26.62 15.55 -2.84
C LEU A 319 26.50 14.82 -4.19
N GLY A 320 25.30 14.86 -4.73
CA GLY A 320 24.96 14.38 -6.06
C GLY A 320 24.81 15.52 -7.06
N ASN A 321 24.56 15.14 -8.31
CA ASN A 321 24.34 16.06 -9.41
C ASN A 321 23.08 15.66 -10.16
N PHE A 322 22.21 16.62 -10.44
CA PHE A 322 21.02 16.42 -11.27
C PHE A 322 20.85 17.62 -12.20
N ASN A 323 21.00 17.40 -13.51
CA ASN A 323 21.02 18.46 -14.52
C ASN A 323 22.01 19.59 -14.17
N GLN A 324 21.50 20.81 -13.99
CA GLN A 324 22.25 22.01 -13.59
C GLN A 324 22.28 22.23 -12.07
N ALA A 325 21.74 21.31 -11.27
CA ALA A 325 21.75 21.37 -9.83
C ALA A 325 22.84 20.48 -9.23
N MET A 326 23.35 20.89 -8.07
CA MET A 326 23.92 20.02 -7.05
C MET A 326 22.81 19.62 -6.10
N THR A 327 22.68 18.33 -5.87
CA THR A 327 21.61 17.76 -5.06
C THR A 327 22.17 17.02 -3.85
N LEU A 328 21.32 16.83 -2.86
CA LEU A 328 21.63 16.01 -1.70
C LEU A 328 20.48 15.04 -1.50
N ASN A 329 20.76 13.75 -1.54
CA ASN A 329 19.74 12.73 -1.32
C ASN A 329 19.68 12.38 0.16
N ALA A 330 18.45 12.27 0.65
CA ALA A 330 18.14 11.90 2.01
C ALA A 330 17.27 10.64 2.04
N ILE A 331 17.58 9.78 3.00
CA ILE A 331 16.74 8.66 3.43
C ILE A 331 16.39 8.83 4.89
N GLY A 332 15.24 8.32 5.29
CA GLY A 332 14.83 8.48 6.67
C GLY A 332 13.52 7.81 7.00
N LYS A 333 12.96 8.21 8.14
CA LYS A 333 11.63 7.81 8.60
C LYS A 333 10.86 9.00 9.14
N PHE A 334 9.55 8.99 8.90
CA PHE A 334 8.59 9.81 9.60
C PHE A 334 7.93 8.99 10.69
N ASP A 335 8.15 9.37 11.94
CA ASP A 335 7.45 8.82 13.09
C ASP A 335 6.35 9.80 13.50
N TYR A 336 5.10 9.37 13.47
CA TYR A 336 3.96 10.24 13.76
C TYR A 336 2.79 9.45 14.35
N SER A 337 1.82 10.16 14.89
CA SER A 337 0.56 9.57 15.32
C SER A 337 -0.63 10.12 14.56
N TRP A 338 -1.70 9.34 14.49
CA TRP A 338 -2.98 9.77 13.92
C TRP A 338 -4.13 9.13 14.69
N ALA A 339 -5.32 9.68 14.56
CA ALA A 339 -6.51 9.20 15.28
C ALA A 339 -7.63 8.85 14.31
N ASP A 340 -8.38 7.79 14.63
CA ASP A 340 -9.63 7.46 13.95
C ASP A 340 -10.81 8.32 14.47
N ASP A 341 -12.00 8.11 13.90
CA ASP A 341 -13.21 8.84 14.28
C ASP A 341 -13.69 8.49 15.71
N GLN A 342 -13.21 7.38 16.28
CA GLN A 342 -13.46 6.96 17.66
C GLN A 342 -12.43 7.53 18.65
N GLY A 343 -11.42 8.25 18.16
CA GLY A 343 -10.36 8.85 18.97
C GLY A 343 -9.25 7.87 19.36
N ASN A 344 -9.22 6.66 18.81
CA ASN A 344 -8.11 5.73 19.02
C ASN A 344 -6.88 6.27 18.30
N VAL A 345 -5.77 6.37 19.03
CA VAL A 345 -4.51 6.89 18.48
C VAL A 345 -3.63 5.73 18.05
N THR A 346 -3.17 5.79 16.80
CA THR A 346 -2.23 4.85 16.21
C THR A 346 -0.88 5.53 16.00
N GLN A 347 0.20 4.85 16.37
CA GLN A 347 1.57 5.25 16.05
C GLN A 347 1.99 4.65 14.72
N GLN A 348 2.62 5.43 13.86
CA GLN A 348 3.06 5.03 12.53
C GLN A 348 4.52 5.44 12.32
N SER A 349 5.27 4.57 11.64
CA SER A 349 6.64 4.84 11.20
C SER A 349 6.72 4.47 9.72
N GLU A 350 6.95 5.47 8.87
CA GLU A 350 7.01 5.30 7.41
C GLU A 350 8.38 5.73 6.86
N PRO A 351 9.06 4.89 6.06
CA PRO A 351 10.32 5.27 5.45
C PRO A 351 10.10 6.34 4.37
N PHE A 352 11.04 7.26 4.20
CA PHE A 352 10.99 8.26 3.14
C PHE A 352 12.30 8.39 2.35
N ARG A 353 12.20 8.88 1.11
CA ARG A 353 13.30 9.45 0.34
C ARG A 353 12.94 10.86 -0.11
N ALA A 354 13.91 11.77 0.00
CA ALA A 354 13.80 13.13 -0.51
C ALA A 354 15.12 13.53 -1.17
N GLN A 355 15.04 14.36 -2.21
CA GLN A 355 16.17 15.03 -2.82
C GLN A 355 16.04 16.54 -2.58
N MET A 356 17.12 17.15 -2.08
CA MET A 356 17.17 18.58 -1.82
C MET A 356 18.13 19.27 -2.79
N THR A 357 17.79 20.49 -3.17
CA THR A 357 18.61 21.30 -4.08
C THR A 357 19.61 22.13 -3.27
N MET A 358 20.90 21.76 -3.36
CA MET A 358 21.98 22.44 -2.62
C MET A 358 22.48 23.67 -3.34
N ALA A 359 22.56 23.63 -4.67
CA ALA A 359 22.89 24.76 -5.51
C ALA A 359 22.39 24.54 -6.93
N VAL A 360 22.03 25.62 -7.63
CA VAL A 360 21.69 25.61 -9.05
C VAL A 360 22.67 26.50 -9.79
N PHE A 361 23.28 25.96 -10.85
CA PHE A 361 24.19 26.69 -11.72
C PHE A 361 23.43 27.40 -12.83
N GLU A 362 23.69 28.70 -13.01
CA GLU A 362 23.07 29.48 -14.08
C GLU A 362 23.81 29.21 -15.38
N VAL A 363 23.11 28.69 -16.41
CA VAL A 363 23.62 28.47 -17.77
C VAL A 363 22.65 29.09 -18.80
N PRO A 364 23.12 29.60 -19.96
CA PRO A 364 22.23 30.14 -20.98
C PRO A 364 21.39 29.04 -21.66
N GLU A 365 20.06 29.22 -21.62
CA GLU A 365 18.96 28.51 -22.29
C GLU A 365 18.83 26.97 -22.16
N SER A 366 17.69 26.53 -21.59
CA SER A 366 16.80 25.55 -22.23
C SER A 366 15.43 25.53 -21.54
N MET A 367 14.37 25.54 -22.35
CA MET A 367 12.98 25.33 -21.93
C MET A 367 12.61 23.86 -22.08
N ALA A 368 11.73 23.35 -21.21
CA ALA A 368 11.11 22.02 -21.34
C ALA A 368 9.58 22.15 -21.50
N GLU A 369 9.03 21.30 -22.36
CA GLU A 369 7.61 21.19 -22.72
C GLU A 369 6.91 20.13 -21.86
N CYS A 370 5.61 20.34 -21.57
CA CYS A 370 4.72 19.37 -20.94
C CYS A 370 3.75 18.78 -21.99
N GLY A 371 3.51 17.46 -21.92
CA GLY A 371 2.54 16.75 -22.75
C GLY A 371 1.53 15.98 -21.89
N ASP A 372 0.26 16.18 -22.22
CA ASP A 372 -0.95 15.79 -21.50
C ASP A 372 -1.45 14.39 -21.89
N GLY A 373 -2.13 13.71 -20.96
CA GLY A 373 -2.68 12.37 -21.13
C GLY A 373 -4.21 12.39 -21.23
N GLY A 374 -4.77 11.53 -22.08
CA GLY A 374 -6.23 11.33 -22.14
C GLY A 374 -6.61 10.01 -22.78
N GLY A 375 -7.70 9.41 -22.27
CA GLY A 375 -8.34 8.23 -22.87
C GLY A 375 -9.58 7.76 -22.10
N GLY A 376 -10.77 8.03 -22.66
CA GLY A 376 -12.09 7.83 -22.04
C GLY A 376 -12.57 6.39 -21.77
N SER A 377 -13.72 6.32 -21.09
CA SER A 377 -14.37 5.12 -20.54
C SER A 377 -15.22 4.33 -21.56
N PRO A 378 -15.35 2.99 -21.43
CA PRO A 378 -16.22 2.17 -22.30
C PRO A 378 -17.72 2.20 -21.94
N GLU A 379 -18.53 1.81 -22.92
CA GLU A 379 -20.01 1.79 -22.93
C GLU A 379 -20.68 1.15 -21.70
N ALA A 380 -21.79 1.77 -21.26
CA ALA A 380 -22.49 1.44 -20.02
C ALA A 380 -23.21 0.07 -20.05
N MET A 381 -22.58 -0.95 -19.47
CA MET A 381 -23.32 -2.08 -18.87
C MET A 381 -24.16 -1.57 -17.67
N ARG A 382 -25.38 -2.09 -17.48
CA ARG A 382 -26.31 -1.61 -16.45
C ARG A 382 -25.97 -2.16 -15.06
N TYR A 383 -25.07 -1.49 -14.33
CA TYR A 383 -24.76 -1.77 -12.92
C TYR A 383 -25.82 -1.20 -11.96
N GLN A 384 -25.90 -1.79 -10.76
CA GLN A 384 -26.58 -1.17 -9.63
C GLN A 384 -25.57 -0.27 -8.91
N ASN A 385 -25.85 1.04 -8.83
CA ASN A 385 -24.97 1.99 -8.15
C ASN A 385 -25.18 1.88 -6.64
N ILE A 386 -24.11 1.56 -5.92
CA ILE A 386 -24.08 1.47 -4.46
C ILE A 386 -23.10 2.52 -3.96
N GLU A 387 -23.65 3.57 -3.36
CA GLU A 387 -22.89 4.55 -2.59
C GLU A 387 -22.87 4.10 -1.13
N PHE A 388 -21.70 3.98 -0.54
CA PHE A 388 -21.57 3.69 0.88
C PHE A 388 -21.46 4.99 1.70
N PRO A 389 -22.52 5.41 2.41
CA PRO A 389 -22.44 6.59 3.27
C PRO A 389 -21.51 6.34 4.47
N ILE A 390 -20.60 7.28 4.71
CA ILE A 390 -19.64 7.22 5.82
C ILE A 390 -20.31 7.46 7.18
N GLY A 391 -19.85 6.75 8.20
CA GLY A 391 -20.31 6.86 9.59
C GLY A 391 -21.62 6.13 9.87
N LYS A 392 -22.23 5.49 8.86
CA LYS A 392 -23.46 4.73 9.04
C LYS A 392 -23.19 3.27 9.40
N HIS A 393 -24.03 2.75 10.27
CA HIS A 393 -23.98 1.40 10.80
C HIS A 393 -25.37 0.77 10.68
N ASP A 394 -25.40 -0.56 10.58
CA ASP A 394 -26.62 -1.38 10.60
C ASP A 394 -27.73 -0.88 9.67
N TYR A 395 -27.39 -0.72 8.38
CA TYR A 395 -28.33 -0.27 7.36
C TYR A 395 -28.39 -1.25 6.18
N THR A 396 -29.44 -1.15 5.38
CA THR A 396 -29.71 -2.13 4.32
C THR A 396 -30.00 -1.42 3.00
N PHE A 397 -29.40 -1.93 1.92
CA PHE A 397 -29.75 -1.55 0.56
C PHE A 397 -30.60 -2.63 -0.10
N PRO A 398 -31.80 -2.30 -0.62
CA PRO A 398 -32.51 -3.23 -1.49
C PRO A 398 -31.71 -3.41 -2.79
N MET A 399 -31.56 -4.67 -3.23
CA MET A 399 -30.95 -5.02 -4.51
C MET A 399 -32.04 -5.55 -5.44
N PRO A 400 -32.65 -4.71 -6.30
CA PRO A 400 -33.78 -5.12 -7.12
C PRO A 400 -33.42 -6.27 -8.06
N VAL A 401 -34.07 -7.41 -7.85
CA VAL A 401 -33.95 -8.58 -8.72
C VAL A 401 -34.67 -8.29 -10.02
N ARG A 402 -33.94 -8.33 -11.14
CA ARG A 402 -34.48 -8.10 -12.49
C ARG A 402 -34.76 -9.43 -13.19
N GLY A 403 -35.86 -9.48 -13.95
CA GLY A 403 -36.22 -10.66 -14.74
C GLY A 403 -36.99 -11.71 -13.93
N ASN A 404 -36.83 -12.98 -14.30
CA ASN A 404 -37.53 -14.08 -13.64
C ASN A 404 -36.95 -14.33 -12.25
N LYS A 405 -37.81 -14.23 -11.22
CA LYS A 405 -37.46 -14.52 -9.82
C LYS A 405 -37.30 -16.01 -9.52
N THR A 406 -37.70 -16.89 -10.43
CA THR A 406 -37.41 -18.32 -10.35
C THR A 406 -36.06 -18.61 -11.01
N ILE A 407 -35.05 -18.88 -10.18
CA ILE A 407 -33.65 -18.93 -10.57
C ILE A 407 -33.01 -20.28 -10.23
N SER A 408 -32.08 -20.73 -11.08
CA SER A 408 -31.04 -21.72 -10.73
C SER A 408 -29.66 -21.07 -10.68
N ALA A 409 -29.50 -19.94 -11.37
CA ALA A 409 -28.38 -19.03 -11.26
C ALA A 409 -28.87 -17.59 -11.47
N TYR A 410 -28.30 -16.64 -10.74
CA TYR A 410 -28.56 -15.21 -10.89
C TYR A 410 -27.29 -14.42 -10.54
N THR A 411 -27.00 -13.38 -11.31
CA THR A 411 -25.85 -12.49 -11.06
C THR A 411 -26.36 -11.06 -10.96
N ALA A 412 -26.15 -10.43 -9.80
CA ALA A 412 -26.31 -8.98 -9.64
C ALA A 412 -24.95 -8.30 -9.80
N ARG A 413 -24.91 -7.21 -10.57
CA ARG A 413 -23.69 -6.43 -10.80
C ARG A 413 -23.75 -5.11 -10.06
N LEU A 414 -22.68 -4.80 -9.33
CA LEU A 414 -22.56 -3.65 -8.45
C LEU A 414 -21.48 -2.68 -8.96
N LYS A 415 -21.81 -1.39 -9.02
CA LYS A 415 -20.85 -0.27 -9.13
C LYS A 415 -20.79 0.35 -7.74
N MET A 416 -19.73 0.06 -6.99
CA MET A 416 -19.57 0.42 -5.58
C MET A 416 -18.62 1.60 -5.44
N TRP A 417 -18.97 2.60 -4.62
CA TRP A 417 -18.12 3.77 -4.38
C TRP A 417 -18.44 4.42 -3.04
N SER A 418 -17.55 5.31 -2.61
CA SER A 418 -17.67 6.11 -1.40
C SER A 418 -17.03 7.49 -1.61
N ALA A 419 -17.36 8.46 -0.76
CA ALA A 419 -16.85 9.83 -0.86
C ALA A 419 -15.37 9.97 -0.47
N MET A 420 -14.78 8.95 0.17
CA MET A 420 -13.41 8.95 0.70
C MET A 420 -12.88 7.53 0.89
N SER A 421 -11.59 7.39 1.19
CA SER A 421 -11.03 6.11 1.63
C SER A 421 -11.80 5.59 2.84
N SER A 422 -12.28 4.35 2.77
CA SER A 422 -13.20 3.80 3.77
C SER A 422 -13.19 2.28 3.81
N ILE A 423 -13.62 1.73 4.95
CA ILE A 423 -13.79 0.30 5.17
C ILE A 423 -15.28 0.02 5.36
N HIS A 424 -15.84 -0.84 4.51
CA HIS A 424 -17.23 -1.24 4.56
C HIS A 424 -17.32 -2.72 4.91
N ARG A 425 -18.19 -3.05 5.88
CA ARG A 425 -18.49 -4.44 6.25
C ARG A 425 -19.92 -4.73 5.88
N PHE A 426 -20.14 -5.66 4.95
CA PHE A 426 -21.49 -6.01 4.50
C PHE A 426 -21.68 -7.49 4.23
N SER A 427 -22.92 -7.97 4.19
CA SER A 427 -23.28 -9.28 3.66
C SER A 427 -24.44 -9.14 2.69
N ILE A 428 -24.63 -10.13 1.82
CA ILE A 428 -25.79 -10.21 0.93
C ILE A 428 -26.78 -11.19 1.54
N ALA A 429 -28.03 -10.77 1.74
CA ALA A 429 -29.12 -11.62 2.19
C ALA A 429 -30.11 -11.85 1.04
N ALA A 430 -30.33 -13.12 0.69
CA ALA A 430 -31.33 -13.57 -0.25
C ALA A 430 -32.53 -14.14 0.53
N HIS A 431 -33.71 -13.58 0.31
CA HIS A 431 -34.96 -14.05 0.90
C HIS A 431 -35.73 -14.84 -0.15
N PHE A 432 -36.18 -16.04 0.18
CA PHE A 432 -36.90 -16.91 -0.73
C PHE A 432 -38.40 -16.91 -0.42
N ALA A 433 -39.21 -17.29 -1.42
CA ALA A 433 -40.66 -17.28 -1.31
C ALA A 433 -41.22 -18.28 -0.29
N ASP A 434 -40.42 -19.27 0.14
CA ASP A 434 -40.74 -20.19 1.22
C ASP A 434 -40.43 -19.63 2.62
N GLY A 435 -39.95 -18.38 2.70
CA GLY A 435 -39.58 -17.70 3.93
C GLY A 435 -38.17 -18.00 4.43
N SER A 436 -37.43 -18.89 3.74
CA SER A 436 -36.03 -19.16 4.06
C SER A 436 -35.14 -17.98 3.66
N VAL A 437 -34.04 -17.78 4.39
CA VAL A 437 -33.08 -16.70 4.14
C VAL A 437 -31.67 -17.29 4.07
N ARG A 438 -30.91 -16.85 3.07
CA ARG A 438 -29.51 -17.22 2.90
C ARG A 438 -28.65 -15.97 2.95
N GLU A 439 -27.62 -15.98 3.78
CA GLU A 439 -26.62 -14.91 3.79
C GLU A 439 -25.29 -15.36 3.18
N SER A 440 -24.61 -14.43 2.50
CA SER A 440 -23.23 -14.62 2.05
C SER A 440 -22.27 -14.61 3.24
N LYS A 441 -21.02 -15.01 3.00
CA LYS A 441 -19.93 -14.63 3.91
C LYS A 441 -19.91 -13.09 4.07
N PRO A 442 -19.56 -12.58 5.26
CA PRO A 442 -19.30 -11.16 5.44
C PRO A 442 -18.19 -10.71 4.48
N VAL A 443 -18.36 -9.53 3.92
CA VAL A 443 -17.46 -8.89 2.97
C VAL A 443 -16.86 -7.67 3.65
N SER A 444 -15.53 -7.64 3.74
CA SER A 444 -14.75 -6.47 4.11
C SER A 444 -14.27 -5.81 2.83
N PHE A 445 -14.83 -4.64 2.50
CA PHE A 445 -14.46 -3.88 1.32
C PHE A 445 -13.70 -2.62 1.71
N PHE A 446 -12.43 -2.57 1.35
CA PHE A 446 -11.63 -1.35 1.43
C PHE A 446 -11.76 -0.59 0.12
N TYR A 447 -12.38 0.59 0.19
CA TYR A 447 -12.44 1.53 -0.93
C TYR A 447 -11.29 2.53 -0.79
N PHE A 448 -10.43 2.61 -1.79
CA PHE A 448 -9.30 3.53 -1.80
C PHE A 448 -9.66 4.78 -2.61
N ARG A 449 -9.71 5.93 -1.94
CA ARG A 449 -9.92 7.24 -2.56
C ARG A 449 -9.13 8.29 -1.78
N PRO A 450 -7.90 8.63 -2.21
CA PRO A 450 -7.12 9.67 -1.57
C PRO A 450 -7.85 11.02 -1.68
N LYS A 451 -7.56 11.90 -0.72
CA LYS A 451 -7.98 13.30 -0.72
C LYS A 451 -7.06 14.07 -1.66
N GLN A 452 -7.62 14.83 -2.60
CA GLN A 452 -6.86 15.85 -3.30
C GLN A 452 -6.40 16.90 -2.28
N SER A 453 -5.09 16.96 -2.00
CA SER A 453 -4.58 17.92 -1.04
C SER A 453 -4.71 19.35 -1.59
N LEU A 454 -5.28 20.24 -0.78
CA LEU A 454 -5.33 21.68 -1.04
C LEU A 454 -4.09 22.41 -0.47
N PHE A 455 -3.07 21.66 -0.06
CA PHE A 455 -1.86 22.22 0.52
C PHE A 455 -1.10 23.03 -0.53
N GLU A 456 -1.04 24.34 -0.29
CA GLU A 456 -0.16 25.25 -1.00
C GLU A 456 1.08 25.52 -0.16
N THR A 457 2.27 25.35 -0.77
CA THR A 457 3.53 25.66 -0.10
C THR A 457 3.58 27.13 0.30
N LYS A 458 3.95 27.38 1.56
CA LYS A 458 4.21 28.72 2.10
C LYS A 458 5.67 29.13 1.91
N THR A 459 6.53 28.19 1.55
CA THR A 459 7.90 28.48 1.13
C THR A 459 7.85 29.25 -0.18
N GLU A 460 8.19 30.54 -0.15
CA GLU A 460 8.21 31.36 -1.35
C GLU A 460 9.09 30.72 -2.43
N PRO A 461 8.63 30.63 -3.69
CA PRO A 461 9.49 30.28 -4.80
C PRO A 461 10.68 31.26 -4.82
N ALA A 462 11.90 30.73 -4.94
CA ALA A 462 13.05 31.59 -5.23
C ALA A 462 12.71 32.39 -6.49
N THR A 463 12.63 33.72 -6.39
CA THR A 463 12.23 34.57 -7.51
C THR A 463 13.17 34.32 -8.68
N CYS A 464 12.67 33.67 -9.73
CA CYS A 464 13.36 33.53 -11.01
C CYS A 464 13.37 34.92 -11.66
N TYR A 465 14.28 35.78 -11.20
CA TYR A 465 14.60 37.11 -11.72
C TYR A 465 13.49 37.88 -12.46
N LEU A 466 12.51 38.45 -11.75
CA LEU A 466 12.00 39.78 -12.10
C LEU A 466 11.66 40.55 -10.82
N PRO A 467 12.12 41.81 -10.65
CA PRO A 467 11.56 42.68 -9.62
C PRO A 467 10.06 42.88 -9.87
N ARG A 468 9.25 42.93 -8.80
CA ARG A 468 7.78 43.14 -8.84
C ARG A 468 7.33 44.40 -9.62
N SER A 469 8.25 45.26 -10.06
CA SER A 469 7.99 46.44 -10.88
C SER A 469 7.89 46.17 -12.39
N MET A 470 8.22 44.97 -12.88
CA MET A 470 7.95 44.60 -14.27
C MET A 470 6.65 43.81 -14.37
N ALA A 471 5.54 44.53 -14.36
CA ALA A 471 4.27 44.01 -14.85
C ALA A 471 4.40 43.78 -16.35
N GLY A 472 4.34 42.53 -16.79
CA GLY A 472 4.35 42.20 -18.20
C GLY A 472 4.73 40.76 -18.51
N CYS A 473 3.93 39.81 -18.05
CA CYS A 473 3.57 38.58 -18.77
C CYS A 473 2.30 38.06 -18.09
N GLY A 474 1.20 38.05 -18.83
CA GLY A 474 -0.13 37.66 -18.38
C GLY A 474 -0.40 36.18 -18.51
#